data_AF-A0A264VXA7-F1
#
_entry.id   AF-A0A264VXA7-F1
#
_cell.length_a   1.000
_cell.length_b   1.000
_cell.length_c   1.000
_cell.angle_alpha   90.00
_cell.angle_beta   90.00
_cell.angle_gamma   90.00
#
_symmetry.space_group_name_H-M   'P 1'
#
loop_
_entity.id
_entity.type
_entity.pdbx_description
1 polymer ?
#
loop_
_entity_poly.entity_id
_entity_poly.type
_entity_poly.pdbx_seq_one_letter_code
_entity_poly.pdbx_strand_id
1 'polypeptide(L)'
;MTLSTEIHWQWLFDQIHLIRTYSGITNDFTLDSALIADVHIDSLEMLELIAAIEQYTGQPISDEVWMKWYNLQDIVEYLLSVK
;
A
#
# COMPACT_ATOMS: atom_id res chain seq x y z
N MET A 1 -17.83 -1.02 4.93
CA MET A 1 -16.47 -1.55 5.14
C MET A 1 -16.55 -2.64 6.19
N THR A 2 -15.93 -3.80 5.96
CA THR A 2 -15.84 -4.85 6.97
C THR A 2 -14.70 -4.53 7.94
N LEU A 3 -14.73 -5.08 9.15
CA LEU A 3 -13.65 -4.93 10.14
C LEU A 3 -12.28 -5.31 9.56
N SER A 4 -12.23 -6.32 8.70
CA SER A 4 -11.00 -6.76 8.02
C SER A 4 -10.44 -5.68 7.09
N THR A 5 -11.30 -5.03 6.28
CA THR A 5 -10.88 -3.93 5.39
C THR A 5 -10.29 -2.77 6.18
N GLU A 6 -10.89 -2.43 7.32
CA GLU A 6 -10.41 -1.32 8.17
C GLU A 6 -9.04 -1.61 8.78
N ILE A 7 -8.80 -2.85 9.24
CA ILE A 7 -7.49 -3.28 9.76
C ILE A 7 -6.40 -3.21 8.68
N HIS A 8 -6.68 -3.73 7.49
CA HIS A 8 -5.72 -3.73 6.38
C HIS A 8 -5.45 -2.31 5.85
N TRP A 9 -6.50 -1.49 5.77
CA TRP A 9 -6.37 -0.08 5.41
C TRP A 9 -5.54 0.69 6.43
N GLN A 10 -5.83 0.54 7.73
CA GLN A 10 -5.08 1.20 8.80
C GLN A 10 -3.60 0.82 8.76
N TRP A 11 -3.30 -0.48 8.57
CA TRP A 11 -1.93 -0.96 8.46
C TRP A 11 -1.22 -0.37 7.24
N LEU A 12 -1.88 -0.39 6.08
CA LEU A 12 -1.33 0.16 4.83
C LEU A 12 -1.06 1.66 4.97
N PHE A 13 -1.98 2.39 5.58
CA PHE A 13 -1.85 3.81 5.87
C PHE A 13 -0.62 4.09 6.73
N ASP A 14 -0.42 3.32 7.80
CA ASP A 14 0.74 3.44 8.69
C ASP A 14 2.06 3.16 7.95
N GLN A 15 2.09 2.12 7.10
CA GLN A 15 3.29 1.80 6.29
C GLN A 15 3.64 2.92 5.31
N ILE A 16 2.66 3.43 4.57
CA ILE A 16 2.85 4.54 3.64
C ILE A 16 3.32 5.78 4.40
N HIS A 17 2.74 6.05 5.57
CA HIS A 17 3.17 7.17 6.40
C HIS A 17 4.62 7.00 6.89
N LEU A 18 5.05 5.79 7.27
CA LEU A 18 6.43 5.51 7.68
C LEU A 18 7.41 5.73 6.52
N ILE A 19 7.09 5.22 5.33
CA ILE A 19 7.92 5.38 4.13
C ILE A 19 8.04 6.87 3.77
N ARG A 20 6.90 7.60 3.77
CA ARG A 20 6.84 9.03 3.42
C ARG A 20 7.31 9.97 4.51
N THR A 21 7.46 9.52 5.76
CA THR A 21 8.01 10.33 6.86
C THR A 21 9.40 10.85 6.49
N TYR A 22 10.15 10.09 5.69
CA TYR A 22 11.47 10.50 5.17
C TYR A 22 11.37 11.49 4.00
N SER A 23 10.29 11.46 3.24
CA SER A 23 10.02 12.34 2.09
C SER A 23 9.43 13.71 2.49
N GLY A 24 8.93 13.86 3.73
CA GLY A 24 8.40 15.12 4.26
C GLY A 24 7.02 15.52 3.70
N ILE A 25 6.33 14.60 3.01
CA ILE A 25 5.02 14.85 2.39
C ILE A 25 3.92 14.34 3.32
N THR A 26 3.10 15.25 3.84
CA THR A 26 2.00 14.95 4.79
C THR A 26 0.62 15.12 4.16
N ASN A 27 0.47 14.88 2.86
CA ASN A 27 -0.84 14.96 2.22
C ASN A 27 -1.71 13.79 2.70
N ASP A 28 -2.95 14.10 3.06
CA ASP A 28 -4.02 13.14 3.24
C ASP A 28 -4.26 12.36 1.94
N PHE A 29 -4.33 11.03 2.05
CA PHE A 29 -4.65 10.14 0.95
C PHE A 29 -5.79 9.20 1.36
N THR A 30 -6.53 8.74 0.36
CA THR A 30 -7.67 7.86 0.52
C THR A 30 -7.47 6.58 -0.27
N LEU A 31 -8.33 5.59 -0.11
CA LEU A 31 -8.26 4.33 -0.86
C LEU A 31 -8.24 4.55 -2.39
N ASP A 32 -8.93 5.57 -2.89
CA ASP A 32 -9.00 5.91 -4.32
C ASP A 32 -7.75 6.67 -4.82
N SER A 33 -6.90 7.13 -3.91
CA SER A 33 -5.70 7.90 -4.27
C SER A 33 -4.73 7.06 -5.08
N ALA A 34 -4.28 7.62 -6.19
CA ALA A 34 -3.32 6.97 -7.07
C ALA A 34 -1.94 6.92 -6.40
N LEU A 35 -1.28 5.76 -6.46
CA LEU A 35 0.01 5.50 -5.82
C LEU A 35 1.07 6.53 -6.22
N ILE A 36 1.19 6.80 -7.52
CA ILE A 36 2.23 7.70 -8.03
C ILE A 36 1.75 9.16 -8.05
N ALA A 37 0.51 9.40 -8.45
CA ALA A 37 0.03 10.76 -8.72
C ALA A 37 -0.43 11.51 -7.45
N ASP A 38 -1.08 10.83 -6.50
CA ASP A 38 -1.61 11.45 -5.28
C ASP A 38 -0.75 11.13 -4.06
N VAL A 39 -0.36 9.85 -3.91
CA VAL A 39 0.44 9.40 -2.76
C VAL A 39 1.91 9.73 -2.96
N HIS A 40 2.34 10.02 -4.19
CA HIS A 40 3.73 10.31 -4.55
C HIS A 40 4.70 9.18 -4.19
N ILE A 41 4.27 7.92 -4.36
CA ILE A 41 5.14 6.75 -4.19
C ILE A 41 6.11 6.70 -5.36
N ASP A 42 7.40 6.86 -5.08
CA ASP A 42 8.49 6.61 -6.02
C ASP A 42 8.79 5.11 -6.18
N SER A 43 9.54 4.75 -7.22
CA SER A 43 9.92 3.35 -7.49
C SER A 43 10.64 2.67 -6.32
N LEU A 44 11.37 3.43 -5.49
CA LEU A 44 12.04 2.91 -4.29
C LEU A 44 11.02 2.64 -3.16
N GLU A 45 10.18 3.63 -2.87
CA GLU A 45 9.12 3.53 -1.85
C GLU A 45 8.15 2.38 -2.19
N MET A 46 7.89 2.14 -3.48
CA MET A 46 7.08 1.01 -3.95
C MET A 46 7.70 -0.33 -3.56
N LEU A 47 9.01 -0.50 -3.71
CA LEU A 47 9.71 -1.73 -3.31
C LEU A 47 9.69 -1.94 -1.80
N GLU A 48 9.85 -0.87 -1.02
CA GLU A 48 9.73 -0.94 0.44
C GLU A 48 8.32 -1.33 0.87
N LEU A 49 7.30 -0.77 0.21
CA LEU A 49 5.91 -1.10 0.45
C LEU A 49 5.61 -2.57 0.10
N ILE A 50 6.09 -3.04 -1.05
CA ILE A 50 5.95 -4.46 -1.46
C ILE A 50 6.60 -5.37 -0.41
N ALA A 51 7.84 -5.09 0.00
CA ALA A 51 8.53 -5.88 1.00
C ALA A 51 7.77 -5.92 2.34
N ALA A 52 7.19 -4.79 2.76
CA ALA A 52 6.36 -4.73 3.96
C ALA A 52 5.09 -5.57 3.82
N ILE A 53 4.44 -5.54 2.64
CA ILE A 53 3.25 -6.36 2.36
C ILE A 53 3.61 -7.85 2.32
N GLU A 54 4.74 -8.22 1.72
CA GLU A 54 5.23 -9.60 1.71
C GLU A 54 5.47 -10.12 3.12
N GLN A 55 6.06 -9.29 3.99
CA GLN A 55 6.24 -9.63 5.41
C GLN A 55 4.92 -9.73 6.17
N TYR A 56 3.97 -8.85 5.89
CA TYR A 56 2.67 -8.82 6.56
C TYR A 56 1.77 -9.99 6.14
N THR A 57 1.81 -10.37 4.87
CA THR A 57 1.03 -11.48 4.29
C THR A 57 1.75 -12.82 4.43
N GLY A 58 3.06 -12.80 4.61
CA GLY A 58 3.90 -14.00 4.68
C GLY A 58 4.13 -14.68 3.33
N GLN A 59 3.74 -14.04 2.22
CA GLN A 59 3.89 -14.57 0.87
C GLN A 59 4.51 -13.54 -0.07
N PRO A 60 5.36 -13.97 -1.02
CA PRO A 60 5.95 -13.07 -1.99
C PRO A 60 4.89 -12.53 -2.97
N ILE A 61 5.04 -11.29 -3.39
CA ILE A 61 4.15 -10.64 -4.36
C ILE A 61 4.82 -10.68 -5.72
N SER A 62 4.16 -11.30 -6.70
CA SER A 62 4.65 -11.31 -8.07
C SER A 62 4.64 -9.90 -8.68
N ASP A 63 5.65 -9.62 -9.51
CA ASP A 63 5.73 -8.36 -10.27
C ASP A 63 4.48 -8.06 -11.08
N GLU A 64 3.92 -9.06 -11.74
CA GLU A 64 2.65 -8.92 -12.47
C GLU A 64 1.45 -8.47 -11.60
N VAL A 65 1.51 -8.65 -10.28
CA VAL A 65 0.45 -8.24 -9.35
C VAL A 65 0.66 -6.78 -8.96
N TRP A 66 1.82 -6.43 -8.42
CA TRP A 66 2.05 -5.06 -7.96
C TRP A 66 2.18 -4.06 -9.10
N MET A 67 2.61 -4.50 -10.29
CA MET A 67 2.61 -3.67 -11.51
C MET A 67 1.20 -3.32 -12.00
N LYS A 68 0.16 -4.03 -11.55
CA LYS A 68 -1.25 -3.71 -11.86
C LYS A 68 -1.88 -2.76 -10.86
N TRP A 69 -1.23 -2.48 -9.73
CA TRP A 69 -1.76 -1.57 -8.72
C TRP A 69 -1.72 -0.13 -9.25
N TYR A 70 -2.89 0.50 -9.26
CA TYR A 70 -3.05 1.89 -9.68
C TYR A 70 -3.30 2.79 -8.47
N ASN A 71 -4.14 2.33 -7.54
CA ASN A 71 -4.51 3.05 -6.33
C ASN A 71 -4.27 2.21 -5.08
N LEU A 72 -4.49 2.80 -3.91
CA LEU A 72 -4.33 2.11 -2.63
C LEU A 72 -5.39 1.02 -2.40
N GLN A 73 -6.56 1.17 -3.02
CA GLN A 73 -7.61 0.17 -2.96
C GLN A 73 -7.13 -1.17 -3.54
N ASP A 74 -6.41 -1.18 -4.67
CA ASP A 74 -5.87 -2.40 -5.27
C ASP A 74 -5.02 -3.21 -4.27
N ILE A 75 -4.24 -2.50 -3.43
CA ILE A 75 -3.40 -3.11 -2.40
C ILE A 75 -4.25 -3.68 -1.27
N VAL A 76 -5.24 -2.94 -0.80
CA VAL A 76 -6.15 -3.42 0.26
C VAL A 76 -6.97 -4.61 -0.21
N GLU A 77 -7.42 -4.61 -1.46
CA GLU A 77 -8.12 -5.75 -2.06
C GLU A 77 -7.20 -6.96 -2.19
N TYR A 78 -5.94 -6.77 -2.56
CA TYR A 78 -4.94 -7.83 -2.52
C TYR A 78 -4.77 -8.40 -1.11
N LEU A 79 -4.59 -7.55 -0.10
CA LEU A 79 -4.46 -7.95 1.31
C LEU A 79 -5.66 -8.75 1.81
N LEU A 80 -6.87 -8.40 1.36
CA LEU A 80 -8.10 -9.12 1.67
C LEU A 80 -8.22 -10.46 0.92
N SER A 81 -7.65 -10.56 -0.28
CA SER A 81 -7.71 -11.79 -1.08
C SER A 81 -6.75 -12.87 -0.60
N VAL A 82 -5.69 -12.50 0.11
CA VAL A 82 -4.63 -13.43 0.55
C VAL A 82 -4.82 -13.95 1.98
N LYS A 83 -5.85 -13.48 2.70
CA LYS A 83 -6.07 -13.78 4.13
C LYS A 83 -7.47 -14.34 4.38
#